data_AF-A0A3S3QGL3-F1
#
_entry.id   AF-A0A3S3QGL3-F1
#
_cell.length_a   1.000
_cell.length_b   1.000
_cell.length_c   1.000
_cell.angle_alpha   90.00
_cell.angle_beta   90.00
_cell.angle_gamma   90.00
#
_symmetry.space_group_name_H-M   'P 1'
#
loop_
_entity.id
_entity.type
_entity.pdbx_description
1 polymer ?
#
loop_
_entity_poly.entity_id
_entity_poly.type
_entity_poly.pdbx_seq_one_letter_code
_entity_poly.pdbx_strand_id
1 'polypeptide(L)' 'MKFTLSWLGNYISLDGLTPDQLAERLTMLGLEVDAVEELYVGLDAIQTTK' A
#
# COMPACT_ATOMS: atom_id res chain seq x y z
N MET A 1 7.04 -8.77 5.86
CA MET A 1 7.88 -8.00 4.91
C MET A 1 7.10 -6.75 4.51
N LYS A 2 7.73 -5.56 4.41
CA LYS A 2 7.04 -4.30 4.07
C LYS A 2 7.36 -3.86 2.64
N PHE A 3 6.36 -3.37 1.91
CA PHE A 3 6.50 -2.72 0.61
C PHE A 3 5.37 -1.71 0.41
N THR A 4 5.51 -0.80 -0.56
CA THR A 4 4.47 0.18 -0.88
C THR A 4 3.65 -0.27 -2.10
N LEU A 5 2.38 0.12 -2.16
CA LEU A 5 1.54 -0.14 -3.33
C LEU A 5 2.06 0.59 -4.58
N SER A 6 2.67 1.77 -4.40
CA SER A 6 3.33 2.49 -5.49
C SER A 6 4.51 1.71 -6.09
N TRP A 7 5.28 1.01 -5.27
CA TRP A 7 6.36 0.16 -5.75
C TRP A 7 5.83 -1.06 -6.51
N LEU A 8 4.80 -1.72 -5.97
CA LEU A 8 4.15 -2.88 -6.62
C LEU A 8 3.51 -2.50 -7.97
N GLY A 9 2.93 -1.30 -8.05
CA GLY A 9 2.32 -0.74 -9.26
C GLY A 9 3.29 -0.59 -10.45
N ASN A 10 4.60 -0.57 -10.19
CA ASN A 10 5.60 -0.56 -11.27
C ASN A 10 5.71 -1.91 -11.99
N TYR A 11 5.18 -2.99 -11.42
CA TYR A 11 5.29 -4.35 -11.95
C TYR A 11 3.95 -4.91 -12.44
N ILE A 12 2.85 -4.56 -11.78
CA ILE A 12 1.50 -5.00 -12.12
C ILE A 12 0.49 -3.86 -11.93
N SER A 13 -0.56 -3.82 -12.76
CA SER A 13 -1.68 -2.89 -12.52
C SER A 13 -2.46 -3.32 -11.27
N LEU A 14 -2.86 -2.32 -10.47
CA LEU A 14 -3.69 -2.47 -9.27
C LEU A 14 -5.06 -1.79 -9.45
N ASP A 15 -5.46 -1.51 -10.70
CA ASP A 15 -6.68 -0.75 -10.98
C ASP A 15 -7.92 -1.46 -10.46
N GLY A 16 -8.77 -0.71 -9.75
CA GLY A 16 -10.02 -1.22 -9.18
C GLY A 16 -9.86 -2.10 -7.93
N LEU A 17 -8.64 -2.23 -7.38
CA LEU A 17 -8.39 -2.91 -6.10
C LEU A 17 -8.14 -1.90 -4.98
N THR A 18 -8.83 -2.07 -3.86
CA THR A 18 -8.51 -1.35 -2.62
C THR A 18 -7.35 -2.03 -1.88
N PRO A 19 -6.61 -1.32 -1.01
CA PRO A 19 -5.58 -1.92 -0.16
C PRO A 19 -6.07 -3.12 0.66
N ASP A 20 -7.28 -3.03 1.24
CA ASP A 20 -7.87 -4.10 2.05
C ASP A 20 -8.20 -5.35 1.21
N GLN A 21 -8.75 -5.15 0.01
CA GLN A 21 -9.04 -6.26 -0.91
C GLN A 21 -7.76 -6.97 -1.35
N LEU A 22 -6.68 -6.22 -1.56
CA LEU A 22 -5.39 -6.80 -1.88
C LEU A 22 -4.85 -7.62 -0.71
N ALA A 23 -4.93 -7.09 0.51
CA ALA A 23 -4.46 -7.79 1.72
C ALA A 23 -5.21 -9.12 1.95
N GLU A 24 -6.54 -9.12 1.79
CA GLU A 24 -7.37 -10.33 1.89
C GLU A 24 -6.96 -11.38 0.84
N ARG A 25 -6.80 -10.97 -0.43
CA ARG A 25 -6.41 -11.87 -1.52
C ARG A 25 -5.02 -12.46 -1.32
N LEU A 26 -4.06 -11.66 -0.88
CA LEU A 26 -2.70 -12.12 -0.57
C LEU A 26 -2.74 -13.17 0.55
N THR A 27 -3.51 -12.90 1.60
CA THR A 27 -3.66 -13.82 2.75
C THR A 27 -4.27 -15.15 2.29
N MET A 28 -5.31 -15.12 1.44
CA MET A 28 -5.93 -16.32 0.86
C MET A 28 -4.99 -17.14 -0.04
N LEU A 29 -3.96 -16.51 -0.61
CA LEU A 29 -2.92 -17.16 -1.40
C LEU A 29 -1.75 -17.68 -0.54
N GLY A 30 -1.84 -17.57 0.78
CA GLY A 30 -0.80 -18.00 1.73
C GLY A 30 0.28 -16.95 1.99
N LEU A 31 0.08 -15.71 1.54
CA LEU A 31 0.94 -14.57 1.84
C LEU A 31 0.26 -13.75 2.95
N GLU A 32 0.49 -14.14 4.20
CA GLU A 32 -0.10 -13.47 5.37
C GLU A 32 0.27 -11.99 5.42
N VAL A 33 -0.75 -11.14 5.61
CA VAL A 33 -0.59 -9.68 5.75
C VAL A 33 -0.90 -9.28 7.19
N ASP A 34 0.14 -8.92 7.94
CA ASP A 34 0.01 -8.53 9.34
C ASP A 34 -0.67 -7.16 9.53
N ALA A 35 -0.44 -6.22 8.60
CA ALA A 35 -0.94 -4.86 8.70
C ALA A 35 -0.95 -4.14 7.35
N VAL A 36 -1.88 -3.18 7.22
CA VAL A 36 -1.92 -2.18 6.15
C VAL A 36 -1.83 -0.80 6.81
N GLU A 37 -0.84 0.00 6.43
CA GLU A 37 -0.55 1.31 7.04
C GLU A 37 -0.78 2.43 6.01
N GLU A 38 -1.58 3.43 6.36
CA GLU A 38 -1.75 4.63 5.54
C GLU A 38 -0.53 5.56 5.69
N LEU A 39 -0.02 6.06 4.57
CA LEU A 39 1.11 6.97 4.56
C LEU A 39 0.65 8.43 4.59
N TYR A 40 1.48 9.30 5.17
CA TYR A 40 1.32 10.76 5.19
C TYR A 40 0.21 11.32 6.07
N VAL A 41 -0.42 10.50 6.91
CA VAL A 41 -1.42 10.96 7.89
C VAL A 41 -0.84 12.08 8.76
N GLY A 42 -1.44 13.27 8.69
CA GLY A 42 -1.06 14.44 9.48
C GLY A 42 0.13 15.25 8.95
N LEU A 43 0.59 14.99 7.71
CA LEU A 43 1.71 15.73 7.10
C LEU A 43 1.25 16.82 6.12
N ASP A 44 -0.04 17.17 6.10
CA ASP A 44 -0.67 18.07 5.11
C ASP A 44 0.00 19.45 5.02
N ALA A 45 0.59 19.93 6.13
CA ALA A 45 1.23 21.25 6.21
C ALA A 45 2.72 21.25 5.86
N ILE A 46 3.34 20.08 5.62
CA ILE A 46 4.78 19.96 5.40
C ILE A 46 5.14 20.23 3.94
N GLN A 47 6.05 21.16 3.70
CA GLN A 47 6.56 21.50 2.38
C GLN A 47 8.08 21.61 2.39
N THR A 48 8.72 21.23 1.29
CA THR A 48 10.16 21.38 1.10
C THR A 48 10.52 22.85 0.84
N THR A 49 11.55 23.37 1.49
CA THR A 49 12.16 24.64 1.09
C THR A 49 13.00 24.46 -0.17
N LYS A 50 13.13 25.53 -0.96
CA LYS A 50 14.14 25.62 -2.02
C LYS A 50 15.50 25.99 -1.43
#